data_AF-A0A962ZHR9-F1
#
_entry.id   AF-A0A962ZHR9-F1
#
_cell.length_a   1.000
_cell.length_b   1.000
_cell.length_c   1.000
_cell.angle_alpha   90.00
_cell.angle_beta   90.00
_cell.angle_gamma   90.00
#
_symmetry.space_group_name_H-M   'P 1'
#
loop_
_entity.id
_entity.type
_entity.pdbx_description
1 polymer ?
#
loop_
_entity_poly.entity_id
_entity_poly.type
_entity_poly.pdbx_seq_one_letter_code
_entity_poly.pdbx_strand_id
1 'polypeptide(L)' 'MRTRSPDSALLAAEIRVTSTLAMIFGLRMLGLFLLLPVFSVLGGDLEGSTPVLIGTAIGIYGLF' A
#
# COMPACT_ATOMS: atom_id res chain seq x y z
N MET A 1 -21.41 -25.87 30.70
CA MET A 1 -21.56 -24.44 30.39
C MET A 1 -20.17 -23.87 30.12
N ARG A 2 -19.74 -23.80 28.85
CA ARG A 2 -18.38 -23.40 28.47
C ARG A 2 -18.29 -21.87 28.51
N THR A 3 -17.77 -21.33 29.61
CA THR A 3 -17.53 -19.90 29.78
C THR A 3 -16.53 -19.46 28.72
N ARG A 4 -16.94 -18.60 27.76
CA ARG A 4 -16.01 -17.95 26.85
C ARG A 4 -15.07 -17.09 27.69
N SER A 5 -13.80 -17.46 27.75
CA SER A 5 -12.76 -16.71 28.46
C SER A 5 -12.59 -15.33 27.80
N PRO A 6 -12.52 -14.23 28.56
CA PRO A 6 -12.30 -12.88 28.04
C PRO A 6 -11.13 -12.81 27.03
N ASP A 7 -10.09 -13.61 27.24
CA ASP A 7 -8.91 -13.72 26.36
C ASP A 7 -9.25 -14.06 24.90
N SER A 8 -10.26 -14.90 24.66
CA SER A 8 -10.66 -15.27 23.31
C SER A 8 -11.38 -14.13 22.57
N ALA A 9 -12.07 -13.25 23.31
CA ALA A 9 -12.67 -12.05 22.73
C ALA A 9 -11.61 -10.97 22.44
N LEU A 10 -10.58 -10.84 23.29
CA LEU A 10 -9.45 -9.94 23.04
C LEU A 10 -8.62 -10.41 21.83
N LEU A 11 -8.32 -11.71 21.73
CA LEU A 11 -7.64 -12.30 20.57
C LEU A 11 -8.39 -12.05 19.25
N ALA A 12 -9.73 -12.19 19.26
CA ALA A 12 -10.55 -11.91 18.08
C ALA A 12 -10.50 -10.43 17.67
N ALA A 13 -10.42 -9.51 18.64
CA ALA A 13 -10.26 -8.09 18.39
C ALA A 13 -8.85 -7.76 17.85
N GLU A 14 -7.80 -8.34 18.43
CA GLU A 14 -6.41 -8.18 17.97
C GLU A 14 -6.23 -8.62 16.52
N ILE A 15 -6.79 -9.77 16.14
CA ILE A 15 -6.75 -10.28 14.75
C ILE A 15 -7.46 -9.31 13.81
N ARG A 16 -8.64 -8.78 14.21
CA ARG A 16 -9.40 -7.82 13.38
C ARG A 16 -8.63 -6.51 13.18
N VAL A 17 -8.03 -5.97 14.24
CA VAL A 17 -7.28 -4.71 14.17
C VAL A 17 -6.01 -4.91 13.34
N THR A 18 -5.28 -6.00 13.59
CA THR A 18 -4.05 -6.33 12.86
C THR A 18 -4.32 -6.58 11.38
N SER A 19 -5.37 -7.32 11.04
CA SER A 19 -5.71 -7.58 9.63
C SER A 19 -6.14 -6.31 8.90
N THR A 20 -6.87 -5.41 9.57
CA THR A 20 -7.24 -4.10 9.01
C THR A 20 -6.00 -3.25 8.73
N LEU A 21 -5.09 -3.15 9.70
CA LEU A 21 -3.86 -2.36 9.55
C LEU A 21 -2.93 -2.95 8.48
N ALA A 22 -2.78 -4.28 8.46
CA ALA A 22 -2.02 -5.00 7.44
C ALA A 22 -2.60 -4.78 6.04
N MET A 23 -3.92 -4.75 5.90
CA MET A 23 -4.58 -4.48 4.62
C MET A 23 -4.35 -3.04 4.14
N ILE A 24 -4.43 -2.04 5.04
CA ILE A 24 -4.15 -0.64 4.70
C ILE A 24 -2.70 -0.48 4.23
N PHE A 25 -1.75 -1.04 4.96
CA PHE A 25 -0.34 -1.01 4.58
C PHE A 25 -0.09 -1.79 3.27
N GLY A 26 -0.68 -2.97 3.13
CA GLY A 26 -0.57 -3.80 1.93
C GLY A 26 -1.11 -3.09 0.69
N LEU A 27 -2.28 -2.45 0.78
CA LEU A 27 -2.86 -1.66 -0.31
C LEU A 27 -2.01 -0.44 -0.64
N ARG A 28 -1.46 0.25 0.36
CA ARG A 28 -0.55 1.39 0.16
C ARG A 28 0.72 0.96 -0.57
N MET A 29 1.33 -0.15 -0.17
CA MET A 29 2.53 -0.69 -0.80
C MET A 29 2.27 -1.25 -2.19
N LEU A 30 1.10 -1.86 -2.40
CA LEU A 30 0.66 -2.34 -3.70
C LEU A 30 0.49 -1.18 -4.70
N GLY A 31 -0.06 -0.05 -4.26
CA GLY A 31 -0.08 1.17 -5.05
C GLY A 31 1.33 1.58 -5.49
N LEU A 32 2.32 1.49 -4.58
CA LEU A 32 3.69 1.86 -4.93
C LEU A 32 4.29 0.92 -5.96
N PHE A 33 4.03 -0.37 -5.78
CA PHE A 33 4.56 -1.41 -6.63
C PHE A 33 3.94 -1.42 -8.02
N LEU A 34 2.66 -1.03 -8.15
CA LEU A 34 1.99 -0.88 -9.45
C LEU A 34 2.41 0.40 -10.17
N LEU A 35 2.68 1.49 -9.45
CA LEU A 35 3.04 2.77 -10.06
C LEU A 35 4.34 2.67 -10.85
N LEU A 36 5.37 2.02 -10.31
CA LEU A 36 6.68 1.85 -10.94
C LEU A 36 6.64 1.23 -12.36
N PRO A 37 6.10 0.01 -12.57
CA PRO A 37 6.06 -0.62 -13.89
C PRO A 37 5.10 0.11 -14.85
N VAL A 38 3.98 0.64 -14.35
CA VAL A 38 3.01 1.37 -15.18
C VAL A 38 3.63 2.66 -15.71
N PHE A 39 4.27 3.46 -14.87
CA PHE A 39 4.95 4.69 -15.30
C PHE A 39 6.18 4.42 -16.16
N SER A 40 6.88 3.30 -15.96
CA SER A 40 7.99 2.90 -16.81
C SER A 40 7.57 2.65 -18.27
N VAL A 41 6.35 2.09 -18.46
CA VAL A 41 5.83 1.77 -19.79
C VAL A 41 5.03 2.91 -20.41
N LEU A 42 4.10 3.52 -19.65
CA LEU A 42 3.15 4.53 -20.15
C LEU A 42 3.59 5.98 -19.89
N GLY A 43 4.59 6.22 -19.04
CA GLY A 43 4.99 7.58 -18.66
C GLY A 43 5.48 8.42 -19.84
N GLY A 44 6.04 7.78 -20.88
CA GLY A 44 6.49 8.45 -22.11
C GLY A 44 5.36 8.94 -23.01
N ASP A 45 4.18 8.32 -22.92
CA ASP A 45 3.01 8.68 -23.74
C ASP A 45 2.26 9.91 -23.18
N LEU A 46 2.65 10.38 -22.00
CA LEU A 46 2.11 11.60 -21.40
C LEU A 46 2.59 12.82 -22.18
N GLU A 47 1.66 13.72 -22.49
CA GLU A 47 1.95 14.96 -23.21
C GLU A 47 2.89 15.85 -22.39
N GLY A 48 4.00 16.28 -22.99
CA GLY A 48 5.04 17.03 -22.29
C GLY A 48 5.92 16.20 -21.34
N SER A 49 5.87 14.88 -21.41
CA SER A 49 6.75 14.01 -20.64
C SER A 49 8.22 14.23 -21.00
N THR A 50 9.07 14.29 -19.98
CA THR A 50 10.53 14.24 -20.15
C THR A 50 11.09 13.18 -19.21
N PRO A 51 12.24 12.56 -19.53
CA PRO A 51 12.85 11.55 -18.67
C PRO A 51 13.08 12.04 -17.24
N VAL A 52 13.43 13.33 -17.08
CA VAL A 52 13.63 13.97 -15.78
C VAL A 52 12.31 14.04 -15.01
N LEU A 53 11.21 14.49 -15.62
CA LEU A 53 9.89 14.57 -14.97
C LEU A 53 9.37 13.21 -14.55
N ILE A 54 9.53 12.18 -15.39
CA ILE A 54 9.12 10.80 -15.08
C ILE A 54 9.94 10.28 -13.89
N GLY A 55 11.26 10.47 -13.91
CA GLY A 55 12.15 10.10 -12.81
C GLY A 55 11.83 10.83 -11.51
N THR A 56 11.51 12.13 -11.58
CA THR A 56 11.10 12.93 -10.42
C THR A 56 9.75 12.46 -9.87
N ALA A 57 8.76 12.17 -10.73
CA ALA A 57 7.45 11.67 -10.31
C ALA A 57 7.55 10.34 -9.56
N ILE A 58 8.38 9.41 -10.06
CA ILE A 58 8.68 8.14 -9.39
C ILE A 58 9.48 8.37 -8.09
N GLY A 59 10.46 9.28 -8.11
CA GLY A 59 11.37 9.52 -6.99
C GLY A 59 10.71 10.19 -5.78
N ILE A 60 9.88 11.22 -6.00
CA ILE A 60 9.15 11.93 -4.93
C ILE A 60 8.27 10.97 -4.15
N TYR A 61 7.72 9.98 -4.83
CA TYR A 61 6.83 9.00 -4.25
C TYR A 61 7.51 8.07 -3.22
N GLY A 62 8.83 7.89 -3.29
CA GLY A 62 9.62 7.17 -2.27
C GLY A 62 10.16 8.05 -1.13
N LEU A 63 9.93 9.37 -1.18
CA LEU A 63 10.43 10.32 -0.19
C LEU A 63 9.50 10.45 1.04
N PHE A 64 8.30 9.86 0.99
CA PHE A 64 7.24 9.93 2.01
C PHE A 64 6.83 8.54 2.50
#